data_AF-A0A6M0K8H0-F1
#
_entry.id   AF-A0A6M0K8H0-F1
#
_cell.length_a   1.000
_cell.length_b   1.000
_cell.length_c   1.000
_cell.angle_alpha   90.00
_cell.angle_beta   90.00
_cell.angle_gamma   90.00
#
_symmetry.space_group_name_H-M   'P 1'
#
loop_
_entity.id
_entity.type
_entity.pdbx_description
1 polymer ?
#
loop_
_entity_poly.entity_id
_entity_poly.type
_entity_poly.pdbx_seq_one_letter_code
_entity_poly.pdbx_strand_id
1 'polypeptide(L)'
;MGNNHKPWPLPYMAMFVVLSFLILVNAQNSNAQAFPIQDQIEFDYQSLDEIFMLSDGSMWLLKGTSENNLPGSTKSFTIYSGTDDIPNPDYGIKTDYFMLVEDSSSTFFVEPLPQQTELLSDRIEFDYQSLDEIFMLSDGSMWLLKGTSENNLPGSTKSFTIYSGTDDIPNPDYGIKTDYFMLVEDSSSTFFVEPLPQQTELLSDRIEFDYQSLEEIFMLSDGSMWLLKGTSENNLPGSTKSFTIYSGTDDIPNPDYGIRTDYFMLVEDSSSTFFVDALLKQDLTVIVAGNASSTVTSVPSGIDCGTDCDASFPRGINVTLTANPGLYSVFAGWSGACSGEVIICELQMSQPNTVEATFELVPLDRSGFDWRVTEIYIATMGYAPDVEGLQYWVDQMENSSGWTPTTVAQSFFDQELVKQQYPDDLGYEPLIEALYENIFGRPADDAGKSYWLTELQAGRVPRNAMIIALIEGGWANEDAVTDMVRFRYRVEVGLAFADAQVERGIVYSQLSTAEQSMLRQIGRDLIAGVTAEMATRDEAISSISGFLDQL
;
A
#
# COMPACT_ATOMS: atom_id res chain seq x y z
N MET A 1 84.10 25.35 9.95
CA MET A 1 83.94 23.95 9.50
C MET A 1 82.44 23.70 9.34
N GLY A 2 82.00 23.32 8.14
CA GLY A 2 80.63 22.92 7.78
C GLY A 2 79.69 24.10 7.47
N ASN A 3 79.58 24.64 6.24
CA ASN A 3 78.87 24.12 5.04
C ASN A 3 77.40 23.79 5.32
N ASN A 4 76.39 24.12 4.50
CA ASN A 4 76.27 24.85 3.23
C ASN A 4 74.77 24.90 2.86
N HIS A 5 74.47 25.73 1.87
CA HIS A 5 73.37 25.63 0.87
C HIS A 5 72.12 26.52 1.02
N LYS A 6 72.16 27.62 0.27
CA LYS A 6 71.05 28.06 -0.62
C LYS A 6 71.08 27.22 -1.92
N PRO A 7 69.98 27.14 -2.69
CA PRO A 7 69.78 28.09 -3.80
C PRO A 7 68.31 28.57 -4.03
N TRP A 8 68.19 29.73 -4.69
CA TRP A 8 67.00 30.37 -5.31
C TRP A 8 66.83 29.84 -6.78
N PRO A 9 65.71 30.02 -7.55
CA PRO A 9 64.99 31.30 -7.79
C PRO A 9 63.46 31.28 -8.12
N LEU A 10 62.93 32.53 -8.23
CA LEU A 10 61.65 33.11 -8.73
C LEU A 10 61.26 32.73 -10.19
N PRO A 11 60.21 33.30 -10.89
CA PRO A 11 59.23 34.39 -10.56
C PRO A 11 57.75 34.11 -11.01
N TYR A 12 56.69 34.80 -10.53
CA TYR A 12 56.01 36.01 -11.09
C TYR A 12 54.55 35.99 -10.54
N MET A 13 53.77 37.03 -10.27
CA MET A 13 53.93 38.49 -10.19
C MET A 13 52.69 39.03 -9.43
N ALA A 14 52.92 40.02 -8.57
CA ALA A 14 52.03 40.93 -7.83
C ALA A 14 50.56 41.13 -8.32
N MET A 15 49.61 41.33 -7.39
CA MET A 15 49.07 42.68 -7.08
C MET A 15 48.17 42.74 -5.81
N PHE A 16 48.59 43.58 -4.87
CA PHE A 16 47.87 44.36 -3.84
C PHE A 16 46.65 43.80 -3.07
N VAL A 17 46.87 43.59 -1.77
CA VAL A 17 45.90 43.74 -0.67
C VAL A 17 46.04 45.16 -0.12
N VAL A 18 44.95 45.92 0.04
CA VAL A 18 44.75 46.81 1.20
C VAL A 18 43.26 46.89 1.57
N LEU A 19 43.01 46.44 2.80
CA LEU A 19 41.92 46.66 3.74
C LEU A 19 40.90 47.78 3.45
N SER A 20 39.63 47.37 3.51
CA SER A 20 38.58 47.84 4.43
C SER A 20 38.79 49.18 5.17
N PHE A 21 37.90 50.13 4.91
CA PHE A 21 37.39 51.03 5.93
C PHE A 21 35.87 51.15 5.80
N LEU A 22 35.19 50.68 6.85
CA LEU A 22 33.84 51.03 7.22
C LEU A 22 33.73 52.56 7.32
N ILE A 23 32.77 53.16 6.64
CA ILE A 23 32.22 54.45 7.05
C ILE A 23 30.73 54.22 7.27
N LEU A 24 30.36 54.06 8.53
CA LEU A 24 29.04 54.43 9.03
C LEU A 24 28.83 55.91 8.66
N VAL A 25 27.86 56.20 7.80
CA VAL A 25 27.26 57.53 7.78
C VAL A 25 25.92 57.43 8.49
N ASN A 26 25.99 57.89 9.74
CA ASN A 26 24.85 58.24 10.57
C ASN A 26 24.07 59.37 9.88
N ALA A 27 22.75 59.24 9.82
CA ALA A 27 21.86 60.30 9.36
C ALA A 27 22.06 61.54 10.23
N GLN A 28 22.54 62.63 9.63
CA GLN A 28 22.21 64.03 9.92
C GLN A 28 23.10 64.90 9.03
N ASN A 29 22.63 65.18 7.81
CA ASN A 29 23.01 66.39 7.08
C ASN A 29 21.94 66.67 6.02
N SER A 30 21.05 67.59 6.38
CA SER A 30 20.26 68.40 5.45
C SER A 30 21.17 69.08 4.41
N ASN A 31 20.78 69.01 3.14
CA ASN A 31 21.41 69.56 1.92
C ASN A 31 22.33 68.59 1.15
N ALA A 32 21.76 67.50 0.65
CA ALA A 32 22.23 66.87 -0.58
C ALA A 32 21.51 67.52 -1.76
N GLN A 33 22.21 68.39 -2.50
CA GLN A 33 21.77 68.78 -3.84
C GLN A 33 22.01 67.56 -4.74
N ALA A 34 20.97 66.74 -4.95
CA ALA A 34 21.06 65.49 -5.69
C ALA A 34 20.95 65.75 -7.20
N PHE A 35 21.89 65.16 -7.96
CA PHE A 35 21.83 65.06 -9.41
C PHE A 35 20.56 64.32 -9.86
N PRO A 36 20.10 64.51 -11.11
CA PRO A 36 19.06 63.67 -11.67
C PRO A 36 19.42 62.17 -11.63
N ILE A 37 18.47 61.32 -11.23
CA ILE A 37 18.56 59.85 -11.35
C ILE A 37 17.93 59.46 -12.68
N GLN A 38 18.67 58.81 -13.57
CA GLN A 38 18.14 58.33 -14.85
C GLN A 38 17.93 56.83 -14.80
N ASP A 39 16.76 56.36 -15.24
CA ASP A 39 16.44 54.94 -15.28
C ASP A 39 15.38 54.60 -16.34
N GLN A 40 15.08 53.32 -16.50
CA GLN A 40 14.02 52.80 -17.36
C GLN A 40 13.08 51.90 -16.57
N ILE A 41 11.77 52.16 -16.67
CA ILE A 41 10.72 51.35 -16.02
C ILE A 41 9.63 51.06 -17.03
N GLU A 42 9.05 49.87 -16.94
CA GLU A 42 7.78 49.53 -17.56
C GLU A 42 6.63 49.88 -16.62
N PHE A 43 5.75 50.78 -17.05
CA PHE A 43 4.54 51.11 -16.32
C PHE A 43 3.43 50.14 -16.70
N ASP A 44 3.06 49.21 -15.82
CA ASP A 44 1.96 48.28 -16.09
C ASP A 44 0.60 48.97 -15.96
N TYR A 45 0.51 49.95 -15.06
CA TYR A 45 -0.63 50.84 -14.91
C TYR A 45 -0.16 52.26 -14.62
N GLN A 46 -1.10 53.21 -14.53
CA GLN A 46 -0.83 54.55 -14.02
C GLN A 46 -1.81 54.82 -12.89
N SER A 47 -1.56 54.19 -11.75
CA SER A 47 -2.39 54.41 -10.56
C SER A 47 -1.66 55.31 -9.56
N LEU A 48 -2.43 56.12 -8.84
CA LEU A 48 -1.88 56.80 -7.67
C LEU A 48 -1.50 55.73 -6.63
N ASP A 49 -0.35 55.92 -5.99
CA ASP A 49 0.25 55.02 -5.01
C ASP A 49 0.84 53.70 -5.57
N GLU A 50 1.19 53.66 -6.85
CA GLU A 50 1.92 52.54 -7.47
C GLU A 50 3.41 52.50 -7.06
N ILE A 51 3.92 51.32 -6.70
CA ILE A 51 5.33 51.11 -6.34
C ILE A 51 6.12 50.67 -7.57
N PHE A 52 7.30 51.25 -7.74
CA PHE A 52 8.25 50.82 -8.75
C PHE A 52 9.66 50.76 -8.19
N MET A 53 10.49 49.93 -8.82
CA MET A 53 11.89 49.74 -8.44
C MET A 53 12.82 50.30 -9.52
N LEU A 54 13.81 51.07 -9.08
CA LEU A 54 14.91 51.51 -9.93
C LEU A 54 15.94 50.38 -10.11
N SER A 55 16.75 50.47 -11.16
CA SER A 55 17.88 49.59 -11.46
C SER A 55 18.93 49.52 -10.35
N ASP A 56 18.97 50.51 -9.45
CA ASP A 56 19.82 50.52 -8.26
C ASP A 56 19.21 49.83 -7.03
N GLY A 57 17.99 49.28 -7.18
CA GLY A 57 17.23 48.59 -6.13
C GLY A 57 16.44 49.53 -5.21
N SER A 58 16.52 50.86 -5.41
CA SER A 58 15.70 51.78 -4.63
C SER A 58 14.24 51.71 -5.05
N MET A 59 13.35 51.64 -4.05
CA MET A 59 11.91 51.63 -4.26
C MET A 59 11.32 53.02 -4.11
N TRP A 60 10.40 53.34 -5.01
CA TRP A 60 9.76 54.64 -5.10
C TRP A 60 8.27 54.47 -5.32
N LEU A 61 7.52 55.45 -4.84
CA LEU A 61 6.06 55.46 -4.89
C LEU A 61 5.57 56.59 -5.80
N LEU A 62 4.62 56.29 -6.67
CA LEU A 62 3.98 57.26 -7.55
C LEU A 62 2.91 58.05 -6.79
N LYS A 63 3.14 59.34 -6.56
CA LYS A 63 2.21 60.22 -5.82
C LYS A 63 1.36 61.13 -6.72
N GLY A 64 1.61 61.11 -8.03
CA GLY A 64 0.85 61.88 -9.00
C GLY A 64 1.06 61.43 -10.43
N THR A 65 0.07 61.63 -11.30
CA THR A 65 0.05 61.17 -12.70
C THR A 65 -0.28 62.30 -13.68
N SER A 66 0.05 62.11 -14.97
CA SER A 66 -0.27 63.01 -16.08
C SER A 66 -0.90 62.26 -17.25
N GLU A 67 -1.79 62.92 -18.00
CA GLU A 67 -2.79 62.30 -18.91
C GLU A 67 -2.26 61.51 -20.13
N ASN A 68 -0.94 61.36 -20.35
CA ASN A 68 -0.40 60.94 -21.66
C ASN A 68 0.69 59.86 -21.66
N ASN A 69 0.77 58.95 -20.69
CA ASN A 69 1.67 57.80 -20.80
C ASN A 69 0.88 56.52 -21.13
N LEU A 70 1.46 55.57 -21.86
CA LEU A 70 0.78 54.32 -22.28
C LEU A 70 1.20 53.17 -21.36
N PRO A 71 0.24 52.47 -20.69
CA PRO A 71 0.52 51.24 -19.94
C PRO A 71 1.17 50.15 -20.81
N GLY A 72 2.03 49.31 -20.23
CA GLY A 72 2.76 48.22 -20.88
C GLY A 72 3.89 48.69 -21.79
N SER A 73 4.53 49.83 -21.50
CA SER A 73 5.68 50.30 -22.26
C SER A 73 6.84 50.73 -21.37
N THR A 74 8.03 50.19 -21.63
CA THR A 74 9.27 50.62 -20.99
C THR A 74 9.62 52.05 -21.42
N LYS A 75 9.83 52.94 -20.44
CA LYS A 75 10.16 54.35 -20.66
C LYS A 75 11.42 54.72 -19.91
N SER A 76 12.32 55.43 -20.59
CA SER A 76 13.37 56.18 -19.92
C SER A 76 12.77 57.38 -19.19
N PHE A 77 13.26 57.66 -18.01
CA PHE A 77 12.88 58.86 -17.26
C PHE A 77 14.06 59.39 -16.47
N THR A 78 13.86 60.59 -15.94
CA THR A 78 14.78 61.23 -15.01
C THR A 78 14.04 61.73 -13.77
N ILE A 79 14.47 61.31 -12.58
CA ILE A 79 13.97 61.81 -11.29
C ILE A 79 14.85 62.97 -10.82
N TYR A 80 14.22 64.05 -10.40
CA TYR A 80 14.89 65.24 -9.88
C TYR A 80 14.39 65.58 -8.47
N SER A 81 15.20 66.32 -7.72
CA SER A 81 14.83 66.91 -6.43
C SER A 81 14.47 68.39 -6.56
N GLY A 82 13.48 68.85 -5.80
CA GLY A 82 13.01 70.24 -5.79
C GLY A 82 11.85 70.52 -6.76
N THR A 83 11.00 71.49 -6.41
CA THR A 83 9.70 71.70 -7.11
C THR A 83 9.55 73.04 -7.80
N ASP A 84 10.63 73.81 -7.87
CA ASP A 84 10.58 75.19 -8.37
C ASP A 84 10.79 75.17 -9.90
N ASP A 85 9.70 75.44 -10.64
CA ASP A 85 9.60 75.70 -12.09
C ASP A 85 9.50 74.51 -13.09
N ILE A 86 8.58 73.56 -12.90
CA ILE A 86 8.35 72.44 -13.84
C ILE A 86 6.85 72.16 -14.05
N PRO A 87 6.38 71.71 -15.23
CA PRO A 87 4.98 71.37 -15.49
C PRO A 87 4.41 70.43 -14.42
N ASN A 88 3.36 70.92 -13.75
CA ASN A 88 2.67 70.24 -12.67
C ASN A 88 1.95 69.01 -13.23
N PRO A 89 2.14 67.80 -12.66
CA PRO A 89 1.30 66.64 -12.95
C PRO A 89 -0.19 67.00 -12.83
N ASP A 90 -1.03 66.35 -13.63
CA ASP A 90 -2.46 66.67 -13.72
C ASP A 90 -3.23 66.29 -12.44
N TYR A 91 -2.77 65.23 -11.74
CA TYR A 91 -3.39 64.69 -10.52
C TYR A 91 -2.33 64.23 -9.50
N GLY A 92 -2.62 64.29 -8.19
CA GLY A 92 -1.77 63.72 -7.14
C GLY A 92 -1.41 64.64 -5.97
N ILE A 93 -0.54 64.14 -5.08
CA ILE A 93 0.04 64.85 -3.93
C ILE A 93 1.44 65.32 -4.31
N LYS A 94 1.70 66.62 -4.15
CA LYS A 94 3.02 67.21 -4.42
C LYS A 94 4.06 66.71 -3.40
N THR A 95 5.18 66.20 -3.88
CA THR A 95 6.31 65.71 -3.09
C THR A 95 7.58 66.53 -3.36
N ASP A 96 8.68 66.21 -2.70
CA ASP A 96 9.99 66.83 -2.91
C ASP A 96 10.70 66.35 -4.20
N TYR A 97 10.15 65.34 -4.87
CA TYR A 97 10.72 64.73 -6.07
C TYR A 97 9.70 64.61 -7.20
N PHE A 98 10.16 64.72 -8.43
CA PHE A 98 9.31 64.46 -9.59
C PHE A 98 10.10 63.68 -10.64
N MET A 99 9.37 62.88 -11.40
CA MET A 99 9.88 62.08 -12.50
C MET A 99 9.44 62.71 -13.82
N LEU A 100 10.39 62.90 -14.74
CA LEU A 100 10.14 63.35 -16.11
C LEU A 100 10.41 62.20 -17.07
N VAL A 101 9.40 61.78 -17.83
CA VAL A 101 9.57 60.73 -18.84
C VAL A 101 10.20 61.31 -20.10
N GLU A 102 11.33 60.73 -20.53
CA GLU A 102 12.07 61.18 -21.71
C GLU A 102 11.20 61.07 -22.97
N ASP A 103 11.42 62.00 -23.92
CA ASP A 103 10.66 62.10 -25.17
C ASP A 103 9.13 62.29 -24.99
N SER A 104 8.69 62.71 -23.80
CA SER A 104 7.31 63.05 -23.49
C SER A 104 7.20 64.37 -22.71
N SER A 105 5.98 64.90 -22.58
CA SER A 105 5.68 65.99 -21.64
C SER A 105 5.13 65.47 -20.30
N SER A 106 5.16 64.16 -20.07
CA SER A 106 4.55 63.52 -18.90
C SER A 106 5.45 63.67 -17.69
N THR A 107 4.88 64.22 -16.61
CA THR A 107 5.53 64.36 -15.30
C THR A 107 4.74 63.64 -14.22
N PHE A 108 5.44 63.12 -13.23
CA PHE A 108 4.85 62.40 -12.09
C PHE A 108 5.45 62.91 -10.79
N PHE A 109 4.65 63.04 -9.73
CA PHE A 109 5.20 63.21 -8.38
C PHE A 109 5.61 61.84 -7.86
N VAL A 110 6.79 61.76 -7.23
CA VAL A 110 7.30 60.51 -6.67
C VAL A 110 7.87 60.73 -5.28
N GLU A 111 7.90 59.70 -4.45
CA GLU A 111 8.60 59.73 -3.17
C GLU A 111 9.42 58.45 -2.96
N PRO A 112 10.66 58.54 -2.44
CA PRO A 112 11.43 57.35 -2.12
C PRO A 112 10.82 56.68 -0.88
N LEU A 113 10.70 55.34 -0.91
CA LEU A 113 10.21 54.58 0.23
C LEU A 113 11.35 54.32 1.22
N PRO A 114 11.31 54.85 2.46
CA PRO A 114 12.32 54.56 3.46
C PRO A 114 12.12 53.16 4.06
N GLN A 115 13.22 52.52 4.48
CA GLN A 115 13.22 51.31 5.33
C GLN A 115 12.63 50.03 4.72
N GLN A 116 13.19 49.56 3.62
CA GLN A 116 12.87 48.25 3.09
C GLN A 116 14.02 47.28 3.35
N THR A 117 13.70 46.17 4.01
CA THR A 117 14.65 45.06 4.18
C THR A 117 14.17 43.89 3.35
N GLU A 118 14.93 43.58 2.31
CA GLU A 118 14.78 42.34 1.55
C GLU A 118 14.96 41.15 2.48
N LEU A 119 13.98 40.26 2.49
CA LEU A 119 14.04 39.04 3.26
C LEU A 119 14.50 37.89 2.37
N LEU A 120 13.73 37.61 1.32
CA LEU A 120 13.81 36.39 0.50
C LEU A 120 13.32 36.70 -0.92
N SER A 121 13.94 36.09 -1.92
CA SER A 121 13.50 36.12 -3.32
C SER A 121 13.29 34.69 -3.83
N ASP A 122 12.24 34.47 -4.62
CA ASP A 122 11.92 33.14 -5.14
C ASP A 122 11.08 33.19 -6.42
N ARG A 123 10.75 32.00 -6.96
CA ARG A 123 9.85 31.83 -8.10
C ARG A 123 8.71 30.88 -7.74
N ILE A 124 7.48 31.37 -7.80
CA ILE A 124 6.26 30.60 -7.51
C ILE A 124 5.35 30.62 -8.73
N GLU A 125 4.69 29.49 -8.96
CA GLU A 125 3.56 29.41 -9.87
C GLU A 125 2.29 29.86 -9.13
N PHE A 126 1.67 30.93 -9.60
CA PHE A 126 0.40 31.39 -9.06
C PHE A 126 -0.75 30.70 -9.78
N ASP A 127 -1.65 30.07 -9.02
CA ASP A 127 -2.86 29.46 -9.54
C ASP A 127 -4.10 30.25 -9.06
N TYR A 128 -4.51 31.25 -9.85
CA TYR A 128 -5.73 32.04 -9.69
C TYR A 128 -5.87 32.99 -8.47
N GLN A 129 -6.92 33.80 -8.51
CA GLN A 129 -7.16 35.02 -7.72
C GLN A 129 -7.92 34.75 -6.40
N SER A 130 -7.36 33.99 -5.46
CA SER A 130 -8.05 33.75 -4.16
C SER A 130 -7.35 34.41 -2.97
N LEU A 131 -8.16 34.99 -2.08
CA LEU A 131 -7.68 35.45 -0.77
C LEU A 131 -7.27 34.24 0.06
N ASP A 132 -6.21 34.39 0.85
CA ASP A 132 -5.77 33.41 1.85
C ASP A 132 -5.19 32.09 1.28
N GLU A 133 -4.54 32.16 0.11
CA GLU A 133 -3.79 31.02 -0.45
C GLU A 133 -2.46 30.78 0.30
N ILE A 134 -2.13 29.50 0.54
CA ILE A 134 -0.86 29.09 1.14
C ILE A 134 0.13 28.74 0.05
N PHE A 135 1.32 29.32 0.12
CA PHE A 135 2.42 28.98 -0.77
C PHE A 135 3.70 28.70 0.03
N MET A 136 4.61 27.97 -0.60
CA MET A 136 5.89 27.59 -0.02
C MET A 136 7.04 28.14 -0.84
N LEU A 137 8.04 28.68 -0.15
CA LEU A 137 9.31 29.10 -0.74
C LEU A 137 10.27 27.90 -0.83
N SER A 138 11.26 28.01 -1.70
CA SER A 138 12.37 27.07 -1.91
C SER A 138 13.22 26.83 -0.66
N ASP A 139 13.17 27.73 0.33
CA ASP A 139 13.79 27.54 1.64
C ASP A 139 12.93 26.73 2.63
N GLY A 140 11.72 26.32 2.20
CA GLY A 140 10.74 25.57 2.98
C GLY A 140 9.82 26.43 3.84
N SER A 141 9.98 27.76 3.85
CA SER A 141 9.09 28.63 4.60
C SER A 141 7.72 28.72 3.92
N MET A 142 6.67 28.63 4.74
CA MET A 142 5.28 28.75 4.29
C MET A 142 4.73 30.14 4.61
N TRP A 143 3.97 30.67 3.67
CA TRP A 143 3.43 32.01 3.72
C TRP A 143 1.99 32.00 3.23
N LEU A 144 1.20 32.91 3.79
CA LEU A 144 -0.20 33.12 3.46
C LEU A 144 -0.35 34.40 2.65
N LEU A 145 -1.03 34.32 1.51
CA LEU A 145 -1.37 35.47 0.67
C LEU A 145 -2.56 36.23 1.29
N LYS A 146 -2.38 37.50 1.64
CA LYS A 146 -3.42 38.34 2.27
C LYS A 146 -4.03 39.34 1.27
N GLY A 147 -4.20 38.96 0.00
CA GLY A 147 -4.71 39.85 -1.04
C GLY A 147 -5.13 39.16 -2.33
N THR A 148 -5.72 39.91 -3.26
CA THR A 148 -6.11 39.46 -4.61
C THR A 148 -5.52 40.38 -5.66
N SER A 149 -5.24 39.86 -6.86
CA SER A 149 -4.90 40.71 -8.02
C SER A 149 -5.78 40.37 -9.21
N GLU A 150 -6.32 41.40 -9.86
CA GLU A 150 -7.17 41.27 -11.06
C GLU A 150 -6.38 40.89 -12.33
N ASN A 151 -5.04 40.98 -12.30
CA ASN A 151 -4.19 40.93 -13.52
C ASN A 151 -3.24 39.73 -13.62
N ASN A 152 -3.21 38.82 -12.63
CA ASN A 152 -2.37 37.63 -12.74
C ASN A 152 -3.04 36.55 -13.58
N LEU A 153 -2.38 36.19 -14.69
CA LEU A 153 -2.76 35.05 -15.52
C LEU A 153 -2.43 33.75 -14.75
N PRO A 154 -3.42 32.88 -14.52
CA PRO A 154 -3.24 31.60 -13.85
C PRO A 154 -2.26 30.67 -14.55
N GLY A 155 -1.50 29.89 -13.77
CA GLY A 155 -0.49 28.95 -14.28
C GLY A 155 0.76 29.65 -14.82
N SER A 156 1.03 30.88 -14.37
CA SER A 156 2.26 31.60 -14.70
C SER A 156 3.24 31.58 -13.53
N THR A 157 4.44 31.05 -13.77
CA THR A 157 5.55 31.15 -12.81
C THR A 157 6.11 32.57 -12.83
N LYS A 158 6.07 33.24 -11.68
CA LYS A 158 6.58 34.61 -11.50
C LYS A 158 7.71 34.63 -10.49
N SER A 159 8.73 35.43 -10.77
CA SER A 159 9.77 35.76 -9.79
C SER A 159 9.25 36.87 -8.89
N PHE A 160 9.54 36.77 -7.59
CA PHE A 160 9.14 37.77 -6.62
C PHE A 160 10.19 37.93 -5.52
N THR A 161 10.09 39.03 -4.82
CA THR A 161 10.88 39.30 -3.61
C THR A 161 9.97 39.74 -2.47
N ILE A 162 10.17 39.17 -1.28
CA ILE A 162 9.46 39.52 -0.05
C ILE A 162 10.29 40.52 0.76
N TYR A 163 9.63 41.59 1.19
CA TYR A 163 10.19 42.66 1.99
C TYR A 163 9.46 42.78 3.34
N SER A 164 10.16 43.34 4.33
CA SER A 164 9.57 43.80 5.60
C SER A 164 9.59 45.32 5.71
N GLY A 165 8.54 45.89 6.32
CA GLY A 165 8.41 47.33 6.63
C GLY A 165 7.18 47.97 5.98
N THR A 166 6.25 48.51 6.78
CA THR A 166 4.87 48.72 6.32
C THR A 166 4.22 50.05 6.66
N ASP A 167 4.91 50.97 7.33
CA ASP A 167 4.24 52.20 7.81
C ASP A 167 3.78 53.14 6.67
N ASP A 168 4.52 53.19 5.55
CA ASP A 168 4.27 54.15 4.46
C ASP A 168 3.94 53.53 3.09
N ILE A 169 3.63 52.23 3.02
CA ILE A 169 3.24 51.58 1.76
C ILE A 169 1.72 51.64 1.59
N PRO A 170 1.18 52.45 0.65
CA PRO A 170 -0.24 52.47 0.36
C PRO A 170 -0.53 51.40 -0.70
N ASN A 171 -1.27 50.38 -0.26
CA ASN A 171 -2.22 49.63 -1.08
C ASN A 171 -1.63 48.81 -2.27
N PRO A 172 -1.02 47.64 -2.03
CA PRO A 172 -1.04 46.55 -3.01
C PRO A 172 -2.49 46.34 -3.45
N ASP A 173 -2.69 46.10 -4.75
CA ASP A 173 -3.95 46.26 -5.50
C ASP A 173 -5.23 45.95 -4.70
N TYR A 174 -5.27 44.84 -3.94
CA TYR A 174 -6.31 44.52 -2.95
C TYR A 174 -5.78 43.62 -1.82
N GLY A 175 -6.12 43.87 -0.53
CA GLY A 175 -5.76 42.95 0.58
C GLY A 175 -5.84 43.50 2.01
N ILE A 176 -5.50 42.66 2.99
CA ILE A 176 -5.34 43.02 4.42
C ILE A 176 -3.87 43.37 4.67
N LYS A 177 -3.61 44.59 5.14
CA LYS A 177 -2.26 45.06 5.48
C LYS A 177 -1.59 44.19 6.55
N THR A 178 -0.41 43.68 6.24
CA THR A 178 0.47 42.94 7.16
C THR A 178 1.77 43.72 7.39
N ASP A 179 2.77 43.10 8.03
CA ASP A 179 4.15 43.62 8.18
C ASP A 179 5.08 43.24 7.01
N TYR A 180 4.57 42.50 6.03
CA TYR A 180 5.34 41.96 4.91
C TYR A 180 4.58 42.14 3.59
N PHE A 181 5.31 42.43 2.52
CA PHE A 181 4.72 42.42 1.18
C PHE A 181 5.65 41.74 0.20
N MET A 182 5.04 41.17 -0.82
CA MET A 182 5.68 40.52 -1.95
C MET A 182 5.59 41.46 -3.16
N LEU A 183 6.71 41.71 -3.82
CA LEU A 183 6.79 42.41 -5.10
C LEU A 183 7.08 41.40 -6.20
N VAL A 184 6.29 41.43 -7.27
CA VAL A 184 6.56 40.61 -8.46
C VAL A 184 7.57 41.34 -9.35
N GLU A 185 8.65 40.68 -9.74
CA GLU A 185 9.79 41.36 -10.40
C GLU A 185 9.46 41.82 -11.84
N ASP A 186 8.60 41.07 -12.54
CA ASP A 186 8.23 41.31 -13.94
C ASP A 186 6.86 42.02 -14.10
N SER A 187 6.27 42.44 -13.00
CA SER A 187 5.02 43.20 -12.99
C SER A 187 4.99 43.99 -11.69
N SER A 188 4.91 45.30 -11.75
CA SER A 188 4.80 46.25 -10.61
C SER A 188 3.73 45.90 -9.53
N SER A 189 2.98 44.81 -9.72
CA SER A 189 2.11 44.16 -8.76
C SER A 189 2.80 43.83 -7.43
N THR A 190 2.10 44.18 -6.36
CA THR A 190 2.49 43.89 -4.98
C THR A 190 1.34 43.19 -4.23
N PHE A 191 1.69 42.38 -3.22
CA PHE A 191 0.73 41.62 -2.42
C PHE A 191 1.11 41.67 -0.94
N PHE A 192 0.13 41.77 -0.04
CA PHE A 192 0.38 41.51 1.37
C PHE A 192 0.55 40.02 1.63
N VAL A 193 1.52 39.67 2.46
CA VAL A 193 1.80 38.28 2.85
C VAL A 193 2.05 38.18 4.35
N GLU A 194 1.86 36.99 4.91
CA GLU A 194 2.12 36.70 6.32
C GLU A 194 2.83 35.34 6.47
N PRO A 195 3.91 35.24 7.25
CA PRO A 195 4.60 33.96 7.47
C PRO A 195 3.76 33.04 8.37
N LEU A 196 3.88 31.71 8.16
CA LEU A 196 3.19 30.68 8.96
C LEU A 196 4.19 29.90 9.87
N PRO A 197 4.48 30.38 11.10
CA PRO A 197 5.62 29.89 11.90
C PRO A 197 5.38 28.61 12.72
N GLN A 198 4.21 27.98 12.64
CA GLN A 198 3.81 26.87 13.53
C GLN A 198 3.65 25.51 12.86
N GLN A 199 4.04 25.38 11.60
CA GLN A 199 3.83 24.15 10.85
C GLN A 199 4.97 23.16 11.07
N THR A 200 4.62 21.91 11.39
CA THR A 200 5.59 20.80 11.49
C THR A 200 5.29 19.77 10.43
N GLU A 201 6.26 19.51 9.55
CA GLU A 201 6.19 18.41 8.58
C GLU A 201 6.14 17.07 9.32
N LEU A 202 5.18 16.22 8.95
CA LEU A 202 5.05 14.87 9.48
C LEU A 202 5.55 13.82 8.49
N LEU A 203 5.08 13.92 7.24
CA LEU A 203 5.33 12.92 6.21
C LEU A 203 5.04 13.50 4.81
N SER A 204 5.62 12.88 3.80
CA SER A 204 5.40 13.22 2.38
C SER A 204 5.15 11.96 1.57
N ASP A 205 4.22 12.01 0.61
CA ASP A 205 3.86 10.86 -0.24
C ASP A 205 3.26 11.29 -1.59
N ARG A 206 2.90 10.32 -2.43
CA ARG A 206 2.23 10.53 -3.73
C ARG A 206 0.97 9.69 -3.83
N ILE A 207 -0.17 10.34 -4.09
CA ILE A 207 -1.48 9.68 -4.24
C ILE A 207 -2.13 10.07 -5.57
N GLU A 208 -2.84 9.12 -6.18
CA GLU A 208 -3.74 9.38 -7.29
C GLU A 208 -5.09 9.89 -6.76
N PHE A 209 -5.43 11.14 -7.07
CA PHE A 209 -6.70 11.73 -6.66
C PHE A 209 -7.80 11.38 -7.67
N ASP A 210 -8.77 10.55 -7.27
CA ASP A 210 -9.92 10.16 -8.09
C ASP A 210 -11.20 10.81 -7.52
N TYR A 211 -11.50 12.05 -7.92
CA TYR A 211 -12.70 12.82 -7.52
C TYR A 211 -13.03 12.83 -6.01
N GLN A 212 -12.67 13.93 -5.34
CA GLN A 212 -12.80 14.04 -3.88
C GLN A 212 -14.26 14.02 -3.39
N SER A 213 -14.63 12.93 -2.71
CA SER A 213 -15.73 12.95 -1.75
C SER A 213 -15.16 13.23 -0.36
N LEU A 214 -15.72 14.23 0.35
CA LEU A 214 -15.47 14.40 1.78
C LEU A 214 -15.59 13.04 2.49
N GLU A 215 -14.71 12.76 3.45
CA GLU A 215 -14.62 11.48 4.19
C GLU A 215 -14.03 10.29 3.42
N GLU A 216 -13.29 10.54 2.32
CA GLU A 216 -12.49 9.51 1.68
C GLU A 216 -11.27 9.12 2.55
N ILE A 217 -11.00 7.81 2.64
CA ILE A 217 -9.84 7.26 3.34
C ILE A 217 -8.77 6.92 2.32
N PHE A 218 -7.56 7.41 2.54
CA PHE A 218 -6.39 7.04 1.75
C PHE A 218 -5.30 6.44 2.65
N MET A 219 -4.48 5.58 2.06
CA MET A 219 -3.36 4.93 2.73
C MET A 219 -2.05 5.43 2.13
N LEU A 220 -1.07 5.66 3.00
CA LEU A 220 0.27 6.07 2.63
C LEU A 220 1.20 4.88 2.49
N SER A 221 2.34 5.10 1.87
CA SER A 221 3.43 4.15 1.66
C SER A 221 4.02 3.61 2.97
N ASP A 222 3.95 4.36 4.06
CA ASP A 222 4.32 3.90 5.41
C ASP A 222 3.22 3.07 6.10
N GLY A 223 2.08 2.87 5.41
CA GLY A 223 0.92 2.14 5.88
C GLY A 223 0.01 2.94 6.84
N SER A 224 0.30 4.21 7.13
CA SER A 224 -0.63 5.09 7.83
C SER A 224 -1.85 5.37 6.96
N MET A 225 -3.00 5.59 7.59
CA MET A 225 -4.23 5.92 6.89
C MET A 225 -4.80 7.22 7.41
N TRP A 226 -5.33 7.99 6.49
CA TRP A 226 -5.77 9.33 6.72
C TRP A 226 -7.13 9.52 6.08
N LEU A 227 -7.96 10.31 6.75
CA LEU A 227 -9.29 10.66 6.31
C LEU A 227 -9.27 12.09 5.78
N LEU A 228 -9.78 12.30 4.57
CA LEU A 228 -9.98 13.63 4.01
C LEU A 228 -11.16 14.31 4.73
N LYS A 229 -10.88 15.45 5.38
CA LYS A 229 -11.85 16.17 6.22
C LYS A 229 -12.28 17.52 5.66
N GLY A 230 -11.66 18.02 4.59
CA GLY A 230 -12.09 19.24 3.92
C GLY A 230 -11.35 19.49 2.60
N THR A 231 -11.77 20.51 1.85
CA THR A 231 -11.23 20.86 0.52
C THR A 231 -10.99 22.37 0.39
N SER A 232 -10.08 22.75 -0.53
CA SER A 232 -9.93 24.11 -1.06
C SER A 232 -10.42 24.18 -2.53
N GLU A 233 -10.80 25.37 -3.00
CA GLU A 233 -11.81 25.60 -4.06
C GLU A 233 -11.58 25.01 -5.47
N ASN A 234 -10.44 24.39 -5.82
CA ASN A 234 -10.30 23.69 -7.10
C ASN A 234 -9.25 22.59 -7.02
N ASN A 235 -9.57 21.36 -7.43
CA ASN A 235 -8.52 20.46 -7.92
C ASN A 235 -8.98 19.38 -8.90
N LEU A 236 -8.11 19.15 -9.89
CA LEU A 236 -8.35 18.38 -11.12
C LEU A 236 -8.40 16.86 -10.86
N PRO A 237 -9.38 16.13 -11.40
CA PRO A 237 -9.45 14.67 -11.31
C PRO A 237 -8.34 13.94 -12.10
N GLY A 238 -7.85 12.82 -11.57
CA GLY A 238 -7.15 11.78 -12.33
C GLY A 238 -5.65 11.99 -12.54
N SER A 239 -4.97 12.65 -11.60
CA SER A 239 -3.50 12.76 -11.62
C SER A 239 -2.87 12.35 -10.29
N THR A 240 -1.75 11.64 -10.36
CA THR A 240 -0.89 11.37 -9.21
C THR A 240 -0.18 12.66 -8.80
N LYS A 241 -0.39 13.09 -7.57
CA LYS A 241 0.19 14.32 -7.01
C LYS A 241 1.05 13.99 -5.81
N SER A 242 2.17 14.69 -5.69
CA SER A 242 2.99 14.69 -4.48
C SER A 242 2.40 15.65 -3.46
N PHE A 243 2.43 15.27 -2.19
CA PHE A 243 1.96 16.11 -1.09
C PHE A 243 2.77 15.85 0.17
N THR A 244 2.65 16.81 1.09
CA THR A 244 3.21 16.73 2.44
C THR A 244 2.10 16.98 3.46
N ILE A 245 2.06 16.17 4.52
CA ILE A 245 1.15 16.39 5.66
C ILE A 245 1.91 17.11 6.77
N TYR A 246 1.28 18.17 7.28
CA TYR A 246 1.77 19.00 8.35
C TYR A 246 0.80 18.99 9.54
N SER A 247 1.31 19.25 10.74
CA SER A 247 0.51 19.61 11.91
C SER A 247 0.63 21.11 12.23
N GLY A 248 -0.38 21.70 12.87
CA GLY A 248 -0.32 23.08 13.37
C GLY A 248 -1.25 24.06 12.66
N THR A 249 -2.53 23.71 12.53
CA THR A 249 -3.48 24.42 11.66
C THR A 249 -3.98 25.77 12.17
N ASP A 250 -3.51 26.27 13.31
CA ASP A 250 -4.06 27.47 13.97
C ASP A 250 -4.06 28.72 13.08
N ASP A 251 -2.99 28.90 12.29
CA ASP A 251 -2.78 30.06 11.42
C ASP A 251 -3.33 29.85 9.99
N ILE A 252 -3.96 28.71 9.71
CA ILE A 252 -4.49 28.35 8.38
C ILE A 252 -5.95 28.81 8.25
N PRO A 253 -6.38 29.34 7.10
CA PRO A 253 -7.78 29.71 6.86
C PRO A 253 -8.75 28.55 7.14
N ASN A 254 -9.99 28.88 7.50
CA ASN A 254 -11.01 27.85 7.64
C ASN A 254 -11.33 27.23 6.26
N PRO A 255 -11.59 25.92 6.19
CA PRO A 255 -11.94 25.29 4.93
C PRO A 255 -13.29 25.79 4.43
N ASP A 256 -13.41 25.98 3.11
CA ASP A 256 -14.67 26.31 2.45
C ASP A 256 -15.71 25.20 2.61
N TYR A 257 -15.24 23.94 2.61
CA TYR A 257 -16.04 22.74 2.85
C TYR A 257 -15.29 21.76 3.74
N GLY A 258 -15.92 21.31 4.83
CA GLY A 258 -15.37 20.28 5.72
C GLY A 258 -15.21 20.70 7.19
N ILE A 259 -14.37 19.97 7.93
CA ILE A 259 -14.07 20.19 9.35
C ILE A 259 -12.57 20.44 9.49
N ARG A 260 -12.19 21.55 10.13
CA ARG A 260 -10.81 21.84 10.51
C ARG A 260 -10.31 20.74 11.47
N THR A 261 -9.12 20.22 11.20
CA THR A 261 -8.44 19.22 12.04
C THR A 261 -7.09 19.77 12.51
N ASP A 262 -6.34 18.98 13.28
CA ASP A 262 -4.99 19.34 13.73
C ASP A 262 -3.94 19.20 12.60
N TYR A 263 -4.32 18.63 11.45
CA TYR A 263 -3.44 18.30 10.34
C TYR A 263 -3.97 18.81 9.00
N PHE A 264 -3.07 19.25 8.13
CA PHE A 264 -3.41 19.55 6.75
C PHE A 264 -2.40 18.95 5.80
N MET A 265 -2.85 18.62 4.61
CA MET A 265 -2.07 18.15 3.47
C MET A 265 -1.87 19.33 2.51
N LEU A 266 -0.64 19.59 2.11
CA LEU A 266 -0.28 20.55 1.06
C LEU A 266 0.18 19.79 -0.18
N VAL A 267 -0.42 20.07 -1.33
CA VAL A 267 -0.04 19.47 -2.61
C VAL A 267 1.05 20.32 -3.27
N GLU A 268 2.24 19.72 -3.47
CA GLU A 268 3.48 20.42 -3.85
C GLU A 268 3.34 21.21 -5.17
N ASP A 269 2.61 20.67 -6.16
CA ASP A 269 2.51 21.25 -7.52
C ASP A 269 1.23 22.09 -7.75
N SER A 270 0.50 22.49 -6.70
CA SER A 270 -0.79 23.22 -6.89
C SER A 270 -1.18 24.15 -5.75
N SER A 271 -0.28 24.40 -4.79
CA SER A 271 -0.52 25.22 -3.58
C SER A 271 -1.80 24.85 -2.79
N SER A 272 -2.38 23.70 -3.10
CA SER A 272 -3.70 23.32 -2.65
C SER A 272 -3.60 22.63 -1.30
N THR A 273 -4.49 23.01 -0.39
CA THR A 273 -4.51 22.48 0.97
C THR A 273 -5.79 21.72 1.26
N PHE A 274 -5.65 20.64 2.05
CA PHE A 274 -6.75 19.80 2.51
C PHE A 274 -6.61 19.54 4.00
N PHE A 275 -7.69 19.64 4.77
CA PHE A 275 -7.67 19.14 6.15
C PHE A 275 -7.78 17.64 6.16
N VAL A 276 -6.98 16.99 6.99
CA VAL A 276 -6.90 15.53 7.10
C VAL A 276 -6.89 15.11 8.55
N ASP A 277 -7.34 13.88 8.82
CA ASP A 277 -7.32 13.31 10.16
C ASP A 277 -6.62 11.96 10.16
N ALA A 278 -5.79 11.70 11.15
CA ALA A 278 -5.06 10.45 11.26
C ALA A 278 -5.98 9.36 11.81
N LEU A 279 -6.15 8.25 11.07
CA LEU A 279 -6.92 7.12 11.57
C LEU A 279 -6.10 6.31 12.57
N LEU A 280 -6.55 6.29 13.84
CA LEU A 280 -5.97 5.45 14.87
C LEU A 280 -6.12 3.97 14.50
N LYS A 281 -5.03 3.20 14.53
CA LYS A 281 -5.08 1.74 14.37
C LYS A 281 -5.42 1.04 15.70
N GLN A 282 -6.05 -0.12 15.61
CA GLN A 282 -6.36 -1.02 16.70
C GLN A 282 -5.74 -2.38 16.40
N ASP A 283 -5.05 -2.97 17.37
CA ASP A 283 -4.40 -4.26 17.21
C ASP A 283 -5.42 -5.40 17.30
N LEU A 284 -5.26 -6.39 16.43
CA LEU A 284 -5.98 -7.65 16.42
C LEU A 284 -4.97 -8.78 16.54
N THR A 285 -5.08 -9.56 17.62
CA THR A 285 -4.34 -10.81 17.80
C THR A 285 -5.30 -11.97 17.63
N VAL A 286 -4.91 -12.96 16.82
CA VAL A 286 -5.68 -14.19 16.63
C VAL A 286 -4.91 -15.39 17.19
N ILE A 287 -5.58 -16.22 17.97
CA ILE A 287 -5.02 -17.44 18.57
C ILE A 287 -5.67 -18.64 17.87
N VAL A 288 -4.86 -19.56 17.36
CA VAL A 288 -5.33 -20.84 16.82
C VAL A 288 -5.05 -21.94 17.84
N ALA A 289 -6.10 -22.64 18.28
CA ALA A 289 -6.02 -23.68 19.30
C ALA A 289 -6.44 -25.06 18.76
N GLY A 290 -5.84 -26.11 19.31
CA GLY A 290 -6.24 -27.51 19.14
C GLY A 290 -5.61 -28.27 17.97
N ASN A 291 -5.48 -27.67 16.77
CA ASN A 291 -4.76 -28.28 15.64
C ASN A 291 -3.78 -27.29 14.99
N ALA A 292 -2.50 -27.65 15.00
CA ALA A 292 -1.40 -26.79 14.54
C ALA A 292 -1.35 -26.56 13.01
N SER A 293 -2.10 -27.34 12.23
CA SER A 293 -2.22 -27.16 10.77
C SER A 293 -3.44 -26.34 10.35
N SER A 294 -4.30 -25.96 11.31
CA SER A 294 -5.45 -25.08 11.04
C SER A 294 -4.98 -23.63 10.95
N THR A 295 -5.68 -22.83 10.16
CA THR A 295 -5.33 -21.41 9.98
C THR A 295 -6.57 -20.52 10.09
N VAL A 296 -6.35 -19.22 10.22
CA VAL A 296 -7.38 -18.19 10.18
C VAL A 296 -6.90 -17.09 9.26
N THR A 297 -7.75 -16.61 8.36
CA THR A 297 -7.43 -15.50 7.45
C THR A 297 -8.40 -14.33 7.64
N SER A 298 -8.00 -13.11 7.25
CA SER A 298 -8.87 -11.92 7.34
C SER A 298 -9.15 -11.22 6.02
N VAL A 299 -10.29 -10.52 5.96
CA VAL A 299 -10.61 -9.46 5.00
C VAL A 299 -11.03 -8.19 5.77
N PRO A 300 -10.39 -7.02 5.58
CA PRO A 300 -9.19 -6.78 4.77
C PRO A 300 -8.00 -7.67 5.17
N SER A 301 -7.07 -7.89 4.24
CA SER A 301 -5.91 -8.75 4.47
C SER A 301 -5.04 -8.18 5.59
N GLY A 302 -4.57 -9.04 6.48
CA GLY A 302 -3.68 -8.67 7.58
C GLY A 302 -3.40 -9.83 8.52
N ILE A 303 -4.38 -10.72 8.71
CA ILE A 303 -4.22 -11.98 9.45
C ILE A 303 -4.10 -13.15 8.47
N ASP A 304 -3.07 -13.98 8.67
CA ASP A 304 -2.92 -15.31 8.09
C ASP A 304 -2.23 -16.22 9.11
N CYS A 305 -3.03 -16.76 10.04
CA CYS A 305 -2.59 -17.56 11.18
C CYS A 305 -2.08 -18.96 10.81
N GLY A 306 -1.33 -19.09 9.71
CA GLY A 306 -0.32 -20.12 9.50
C GLY A 306 1.11 -19.61 9.73
N THR A 307 1.32 -18.29 9.63
CA THR A 307 2.64 -17.65 9.81
C THR A 307 2.57 -16.32 10.57
N ASP A 308 1.48 -15.55 10.44
CA ASP A 308 1.32 -14.24 11.07
C ASP A 308 -0.08 -14.08 11.67
N CYS A 309 -0.11 -13.88 12.99
CA CYS A 309 -1.33 -13.91 13.79
C CYS A 309 -1.69 -12.54 14.40
N ASP A 310 -0.92 -11.51 14.08
CA ASP A 310 -1.07 -10.18 14.68
C ASP A 310 -1.12 -9.13 13.57
N ALA A 311 -2.13 -8.26 13.60
CA ALA A 311 -2.25 -7.17 12.64
C ALA A 311 -2.94 -5.94 13.24
N SER A 312 -2.67 -4.76 12.69
CA SER A 312 -3.30 -3.51 13.12
C SER A 312 -4.21 -2.96 12.03
N PHE A 313 -5.47 -2.75 12.38
CA PHE A 313 -6.53 -2.30 11.48
C PHE A 313 -7.05 -0.92 11.92
N PRO A 314 -7.43 0.01 11.02
CA PRO A 314 -8.00 1.29 11.44
C PRO A 314 -9.21 1.14 12.36
N ARG A 315 -9.38 2.13 13.23
CA ARG A 315 -10.50 2.16 14.16
C ARG A 315 -11.82 2.30 13.40
N GLY A 316 -12.78 1.45 13.70
CA GLY A 316 -14.17 1.55 13.24
C GLY A 316 -14.52 0.71 12.00
N ILE A 317 -13.54 0.15 11.29
CA ILE A 317 -13.81 -0.79 10.19
C ILE A 317 -14.20 -2.17 10.69
N ASN A 318 -14.89 -2.92 9.84
CA ASN A 318 -15.22 -4.31 10.07
C ASN A 318 -14.15 -5.21 9.44
N VAL A 319 -13.65 -6.17 10.22
CA VAL A 319 -12.76 -7.25 9.80
C VAL A 319 -13.55 -8.54 9.81
N THR A 320 -13.51 -9.27 8.70
CA THR A 320 -14.09 -10.61 8.57
C THR A 320 -12.98 -11.65 8.69
N LEU A 321 -13.03 -12.49 9.72
CA LEU A 321 -12.14 -13.63 9.92
C LEU A 321 -12.79 -14.91 9.40
N THR A 322 -12.00 -15.73 8.71
CA THR A 322 -12.42 -17.06 8.22
C THR A 322 -11.52 -18.13 8.83
N ALA A 323 -12.11 -19.05 9.59
CA ALA A 323 -11.41 -20.22 10.11
C ALA A 323 -11.32 -21.32 9.04
N ASN A 324 -10.10 -21.82 8.82
CA ASN A 324 -9.81 -22.88 7.86
C ASN A 324 -9.31 -24.11 8.64
N PRO A 325 -10.16 -25.12 8.88
CA PRO A 325 -9.75 -26.34 9.56
C PRO A 325 -8.60 -27.03 8.85
N GLY A 326 -7.58 -27.36 9.62
CA GLY A 326 -6.43 -28.13 9.17
C GLY A 326 -6.75 -29.61 9.04
N LEU A 327 -5.74 -30.37 8.65
CA LEU A 327 -5.85 -31.81 8.45
C LEU A 327 -6.27 -32.51 9.76
N TYR A 328 -7.22 -33.45 9.63
CA TYR A 328 -7.84 -34.17 10.73
C TYR A 328 -8.54 -33.30 11.76
N SER A 329 -9.03 -32.10 11.40
CA SER A 329 -9.73 -31.25 12.35
C SER A 329 -11.04 -30.69 11.84
N VAL A 330 -11.91 -30.34 12.78
CA VAL A 330 -13.12 -29.56 12.55
C VAL A 330 -13.05 -28.29 13.35
N PHE A 331 -13.70 -27.23 12.85
CA PHE A 331 -13.85 -26.00 13.61
C PHE A 331 -14.83 -26.22 14.76
N ALA A 332 -14.40 -25.95 15.99
CA ALA A 332 -15.21 -26.13 17.19
C ALA A 332 -15.87 -24.82 17.65
N GLY A 333 -15.27 -23.66 17.36
CA GLY A 333 -15.89 -22.37 17.62
C GLY A 333 -14.91 -21.23 17.88
N TRP A 334 -15.47 -20.03 17.97
CA TRP A 334 -14.77 -18.79 18.31
C TRP A 334 -14.92 -18.43 19.79
N SER A 335 -13.91 -17.77 20.35
CA SER A 335 -13.99 -17.08 21.63
C SER A 335 -13.18 -15.76 21.65
N GLY A 336 -13.24 -15.02 22.77
CA GLY A 336 -12.65 -13.68 22.89
C GLY A 336 -13.56 -12.59 22.32
N ALA A 337 -13.05 -11.80 21.37
CA ALA A 337 -13.84 -10.77 20.68
C ALA A 337 -14.85 -11.35 19.65
N CYS A 338 -14.71 -12.64 19.30
CA CYS A 338 -15.64 -13.40 18.48
C CYS A 338 -16.40 -14.44 19.33
N SER A 339 -17.51 -14.96 18.81
CA SER A 339 -18.25 -16.07 19.43
C SER A 339 -19.07 -16.88 18.43
N GLY A 340 -19.35 -18.14 18.75
CA GLY A 340 -20.19 -19.03 17.95
C GLY A 340 -19.42 -20.09 17.16
N GLU A 341 -20.16 -21.00 16.52
CA GLU A 341 -19.62 -22.19 15.84
C GLU A 341 -19.56 -22.03 14.31
N VAL A 342 -19.94 -20.85 13.79
CA VAL A 342 -19.86 -20.53 12.36
C VAL A 342 -18.41 -20.16 12.02
N ILE A 343 -17.88 -20.71 10.91
CA ILE A 343 -16.48 -20.49 10.48
C ILE A 343 -16.12 -19.04 10.16
N ILE A 344 -17.12 -18.16 10.04
CA ILE A 344 -16.97 -16.72 9.77
C ILE A 344 -17.20 -15.95 11.08
N CYS A 345 -16.25 -15.09 11.44
CA CYS A 345 -16.45 -14.07 12.46
C CYS A 345 -16.36 -12.67 11.85
N GLU A 346 -17.34 -11.82 12.11
CA GLU A 346 -17.30 -10.39 11.76
C GLU A 346 -17.04 -9.56 13.02
N LEU A 347 -16.01 -8.72 12.99
CA LEU A 347 -15.53 -7.94 14.13
C LEU A 347 -15.34 -6.47 13.74
N GLN A 348 -15.93 -5.54 14.49
CA GLN A 348 -15.64 -4.11 14.34
C GLN A 348 -14.43 -3.70 15.20
N MET A 349 -13.43 -3.09 14.59
CA MET A 349 -12.17 -2.67 15.23
C MET A 349 -12.33 -1.37 16.01
N SER A 350 -13.12 -1.37 17.08
CA SER A 350 -13.35 -0.16 17.91
C SER A 350 -12.29 0.07 18.99
N GLN A 351 -11.55 -0.99 19.33
CA GLN A 351 -10.50 -1.10 20.36
C GLN A 351 -9.58 -2.29 20.00
N PRO A 352 -8.45 -2.51 20.72
CA PRO A 352 -7.63 -3.69 20.50
C PRO A 352 -8.40 -4.96 20.88
N ASN A 353 -8.29 -6.01 20.07
CA ASN A 353 -9.06 -7.24 20.22
C ASN A 353 -8.15 -8.48 20.22
N THR A 354 -8.57 -9.51 20.95
CA THR A 354 -8.00 -10.85 20.86
C THR A 354 -9.11 -11.83 20.54
N VAL A 355 -8.89 -12.66 19.53
CA VAL A 355 -9.84 -13.68 19.05
C VAL A 355 -9.16 -15.04 19.14
N GLU A 356 -9.87 -16.06 19.62
CA GLU A 356 -9.39 -17.44 19.57
C GLU A 356 -10.30 -18.30 18.69
N ALA A 357 -9.69 -19.03 17.76
CA ALA A 357 -10.30 -20.07 16.94
C ALA A 357 -9.92 -21.45 17.47
N THR A 358 -10.89 -22.23 17.94
CA THR A 358 -10.63 -23.58 18.43
C THR A 358 -10.97 -24.61 17.36
N PHE A 359 -10.05 -25.55 17.14
CA PHE A 359 -10.20 -26.67 16.24
C PHE A 359 -10.05 -27.98 17.00
N GLU A 360 -10.96 -28.93 16.76
CA GLU A 360 -10.92 -30.24 17.40
C GLU A 360 -10.40 -31.29 16.43
N LEU A 361 -9.43 -32.08 16.87
CA LEU A 361 -8.96 -33.23 16.11
C LEU A 361 -10.09 -34.27 16.01
N VAL A 362 -10.41 -34.68 14.78
CA VAL A 362 -11.29 -35.81 14.49
C VAL A 362 -10.47 -37.09 14.64
N PRO A 363 -10.69 -37.88 15.71
CA PRO A 363 -9.93 -39.10 15.94
C PRO A 363 -10.15 -40.07 14.76
N LEU A 364 -9.06 -40.68 14.31
CA LEU A 364 -9.15 -41.76 13.33
C LEU A 364 -9.27 -43.09 14.07
N ASP A 365 -10.40 -43.78 13.90
CA ASP A 365 -10.54 -45.16 14.37
C ASP A 365 -10.22 -46.15 13.23
N ARG A 366 -8.99 -46.69 13.26
CA ARG A 366 -8.55 -47.75 12.31
C ARG A 366 -8.74 -49.16 12.88
N SER A 367 -9.40 -49.31 14.02
CA SER A 367 -9.50 -50.60 14.71
C SER A 367 -10.52 -51.55 14.07
N GLY A 368 -11.46 -51.01 13.29
CA GLY A 368 -12.43 -51.78 12.50
C GLY A 368 -11.77 -52.63 11.42
N PHE A 369 -12.19 -53.89 11.29
CA PHE A 369 -11.64 -54.79 10.27
C PHE A 369 -12.01 -54.36 8.85
N ASP A 370 -13.20 -53.80 8.66
CA ASP A 370 -13.66 -53.17 7.42
C ASP A 370 -12.71 -52.06 6.95
N TRP A 371 -12.27 -51.19 7.85
CA TRP A 371 -11.25 -50.19 7.58
C TRP A 371 -9.96 -50.83 7.09
N ARG A 372 -9.43 -51.79 7.87
CA ARG A 372 -8.16 -52.47 7.57
C ARG A 372 -8.18 -53.21 6.23
N VAL A 373 -9.29 -53.86 5.89
CA VAL A 373 -9.45 -54.56 4.60
C VAL A 373 -9.56 -53.56 3.45
N THR A 374 -10.27 -52.45 3.66
CA THR A 374 -10.41 -51.39 2.64
C THR A 374 -9.07 -50.71 2.35
N GLU A 375 -8.23 -50.47 3.35
CA GLU A 375 -6.84 -50.01 3.15
C GLU A 375 -6.06 -50.95 2.23
N ILE A 376 -6.17 -52.27 2.43
CA ILE A 376 -5.49 -53.27 1.61
C ILE A 376 -6.04 -53.29 0.18
N TYR A 377 -7.36 -53.17 0.00
CA TYR A 377 -8.00 -53.08 -1.31
C TYR A 377 -7.46 -51.91 -2.12
N ILE A 378 -7.51 -50.71 -1.54
CA ILE A 378 -7.11 -49.48 -2.22
C ILE A 378 -5.61 -49.50 -2.47
N ALA A 379 -4.80 -49.90 -1.48
CA ALA A 379 -3.36 -49.99 -1.64
C ALA A 379 -2.97 -50.96 -2.77
N THR A 380 -3.51 -52.19 -2.74
CA THR A 380 -3.08 -53.26 -3.65
C THR A 380 -3.65 -53.08 -5.06
N MET A 381 -4.93 -52.71 -5.17
CA MET A 381 -5.66 -52.75 -6.43
C MET A 381 -6.03 -51.37 -6.98
N GLY A 382 -5.96 -50.32 -6.16
CA GLY A 382 -6.22 -48.93 -6.58
C GLY A 382 -7.70 -48.59 -6.75
N TYR A 383 -8.62 -49.36 -6.17
CA TYR A 383 -10.07 -49.11 -6.29
C TYR A 383 -10.84 -49.48 -5.01
N ALA A 384 -11.99 -48.84 -4.81
CA ALA A 384 -12.89 -49.10 -3.67
C ALA A 384 -13.50 -50.51 -3.73
N PRO A 385 -13.62 -51.23 -2.60
CA PRO A 385 -14.04 -52.63 -2.59
C PRO A 385 -15.49 -52.85 -3.05
N ASP A 386 -15.75 -54.01 -3.64
CA ASP A 386 -17.09 -54.56 -3.70
C ASP A 386 -17.50 -55.08 -2.32
N VAL A 387 -18.80 -55.00 -1.98
CA VAL A 387 -19.25 -55.30 -0.62
C VAL A 387 -19.17 -56.78 -0.26
N GLU A 388 -19.39 -57.68 -1.21
CA GLU A 388 -19.31 -59.13 -0.96
C GLU A 388 -17.88 -59.56 -0.63
N GLY A 389 -16.91 -59.07 -1.41
CA GLY A 389 -15.50 -59.23 -1.13
C GLY A 389 -15.13 -58.67 0.23
N LEU A 390 -15.42 -57.39 0.48
CA LEU A 390 -15.14 -56.74 1.76
C LEU A 390 -15.64 -57.58 2.94
N GLN A 391 -16.92 -57.95 2.92
CA GLN A 391 -17.54 -58.73 3.98
C GLN A 391 -16.87 -60.09 4.16
N TYR A 392 -16.48 -60.77 3.07
CA TYR A 392 -15.79 -62.06 3.17
C TYR A 392 -14.51 -61.95 4.03
N TRP A 393 -13.64 -60.97 3.78
CA TRP A 393 -12.41 -60.84 4.58
C TRP A 393 -12.67 -60.33 5.99
N VAL A 394 -13.64 -59.44 6.17
CA VAL A 394 -14.08 -59.01 7.52
C VAL A 394 -14.53 -60.22 8.34
N ASP A 395 -15.41 -61.06 7.78
CA ASP A 395 -15.89 -62.28 8.43
C ASP A 395 -14.75 -63.26 8.78
N GLN A 396 -13.75 -63.39 7.89
CA GLN A 396 -12.57 -64.21 8.16
C GLN A 396 -11.75 -63.65 9.34
N MET A 397 -11.56 -62.34 9.42
CA MET A 397 -10.79 -61.70 10.50
C MET A 397 -11.53 -61.72 11.84
N GLU A 398 -12.85 -61.60 11.83
CA GLU A 398 -13.68 -61.65 13.04
C GLU A 398 -13.80 -63.06 13.62
N ASN A 399 -14.03 -64.05 12.76
CA ASN A 399 -14.46 -65.37 13.19
C ASN A 399 -13.34 -66.42 13.19
N SER A 400 -12.13 -66.09 12.73
CA SER A 400 -11.03 -67.04 12.62
C SER A 400 -9.69 -66.46 13.10
N SER A 401 -9.12 -67.06 14.14
CA SER A 401 -7.90 -66.59 14.83
C SER A 401 -6.60 -66.61 14.02
N GLY A 402 -6.64 -67.07 12.76
CA GLY A 402 -5.48 -67.16 11.86
C GLY A 402 -5.41 -66.03 10.82
N TRP A 403 -6.46 -65.21 10.70
CA TRP A 403 -6.50 -64.13 9.73
C TRP A 403 -6.00 -62.83 10.36
N THR A 404 -5.01 -62.24 9.72
CA THR A 404 -4.40 -60.96 10.06
C THR A 404 -4.40 -60.07 8.81
N PRO A 405 -4.17 -58.74 8.93
CA PRO A 405 -4.02 -57.89 7.74
C PRO A 405 -2.98 -58.43 6.74
N THR A 406 -1.89 -59.02 7.23
CA THR A 406 -0.84 -59.61 6.40
C THR A 406 -1.29 -60.87 5.66
N THR A 407 -2.14 -61.71 6.24
CA THR A 407 -2.67 -62.90 5.55
C THR A 407 -3.82 -62.55 4.60
N VAL A 408 -4.61 -61.52 4.90
CA VAL A 408 -5.55 -60.92 3.95
C VAL A 408 -4.80 -60.38 2.74
N ALA A 409 -3.77 -59.57 2.94
CA ALA A 409 -2.93 -59.07 1.85
C ALA A 409 -2.29 -60.21 1.02
N GLN A 410 -1.90 -61.32 1.65
CA GLN A 410 -1.46 -62.51 0.92
C GLN A 410 -2.56 -63.08 0.03
N SER A 411 -3.77 -63.23 0.57
CA SER A 411 -4.93 -63.72 -0.18
C SER A 411 -5.27 -62.86 -1.40
N PHE A 412 -4.98 -61.56 -1.37
CA PHE A 412 -5.15 -60.67 -2.52
C PHE A 412 -4.18 -61.03 -3.64
N PHE A 413 -2.89 -61.20 -3.32
CA PHE A 413 -1.88 -61.65 -4.29
C PHE A 413 -2.14 -63.05 -4.84
N ASP A 414 -2.91 -63.88 -4.13
CA ASP A 414 -3.31 -65.19 -4.61
C ASP A 414 -4.45 -65.15 -5.64
N GLN A 415 -5.18 -64.03 -5.74
CA GLN A 415 -6.24 -63.85 -6.73
C GLN A 415 -5.70 -63.72 -8.15
N GLU A 416 -6.44 -64.32 -9.08
CA GLU A 416 -6.09 -64.28 -10.51
C GLU A 416 -6.01 -62.85 -11.06
N LEU A 417 -6.89 -61.96 -10.61
CA LEU A 417 -6.88 -60.55 -11.02
C LEU A 417 -5.57 -59.84 -10.63
N VAL A 418 -5.08 -60.06 -9.41
CA VAL A 418 -3.85 -59.44 -8.92
C VAL A 418 -2.62 -60.08 -9.54
N LYS A 419 -2.65 -61.40 -9.79
CA LYS A 419 -1.60 -62.11 -10.54
C LYS A 419 -1.47 -61.60 -11.98
N GLN A 420 -2.58 -61.24 -12.63
CA GLN A 420 -2.56 -60.63 -13.96
C GLN A 420 -2.03 -59.20 -13.93
N GLN A 421 -2.29 -58.45 -12.86
CA GLN A 421 -1.81 -57.09 -12.68
C GLN A 421 -0.32 -57.02 -12.31
N TYR A 422 0.15 -57.97 -11.48
CA TYR A 422 1.52 -58.05 -10.98
C TYR A 422 2.09 -59.48 -11.13
N PRO A 423 2.30 -59.95 -12.37
CA PRO A 423 2.82 -61.29 -12.60
C PRO A 423 4.27 -61.41 -12.13
N ASP A 424 4.69 -62.62 -11.76
CA ASP A 424 5.99 -62.87 -11.12
C ASP A 424 7.19 -62.46 -11.99
N ASP A 425 7.03 -62.42 -13.31
CA ASP A 425 8.05 -62.03 -14.28
C ASP A 425 8.10 -60.52 -14.58
N LEU A 426 7.12 -59.74 -14.14
CA LEU A 426 7.11 -58.28 -14.28
C LEU A 426 8.17 -57.60 -13.39
N GLY A 427 8.65 -58.31 -12.37
CA GLY A 427 9.47 -57.75 -11.32
C GLY A 427 8.67 -56.92 -10.32
N TYR A 428 9.37 -56.33 -9.35
CA TYR A 428 8.73 -55.64 -8.22
C TYR A 428 8.55 -54.13 -8.40
N GLU A 429 9.22 -53.53 -9.37
CA GLU A 429 9.22 -52.09 -9.59
C GLU A 429 7.82 -51.52 -9.87
N PRO A 430 7.01 -52.08 -10.80
CA PRO A 430 5.65 -51.60 -11.02
C PRO A 430 4.71 -51.76 -9.82
N LEU A 431 4.93 -52.79 -8.99
CA LEU A 431 4.19 -52.95 -7.75
C LEU A 431 4.51 -51.83 -6.77
N ILE A 432 5.80 -51.52 -6.57
CA ILE A 432 6.23 -50.45 -5.65
C ILE A 432 5.64 -49.11 -6.10
N GLU A 433 5.75 -48.78 -7.39
CA GLU A 433 5.20 -47.54 -7.93
C GLU A 433 3.68 -47.43 -7.73
N ALA A 434 2.94 -48.51 -8.01
CA ALA A 434 1.50 -48.54 -7.80
C ALA A 434 1.14 -48.37 -6.32
N LEU A 435 1.85 -49.02 -5.40
CA LEU A 435 1.59 -48.89 -3.96
C LEU A 435 1.84 -47.46 -3.47
N TYR A 436 2.90 -46.80 -3.94
CA TYR A 436 3.19 -45.42 -3.58
C TYR A 436 2.13 -44.46 -4.12
N GLU A 437 1.67 -44.64 -5.35
CA GLU A 437 0.59 -43.84 -5.92
C GLU A 437 -0.76 -44.06 -5.20
N ASN A 438 -1.06 -45.32 -4.88
CA ASN A 438 -2.31 -45.69 -4.22
C ASN A 438 -2.37 -45.21 -2.76
N ILE A 439 -1.29 -45.37 -2.00
CA ILE A 439 -1.24 -44.99 -0.58
C ILE A 439 -0.94 -43.50 -0.44
N PHE A 440 0.11 -43.00 -1.10
CA PHE A 440 0.62 -41.66 -0.88
C PHE A 440 0.23 -40.63 -1.95
N GLY A 441 -0.26 -41.07 -3.12
CA GLY A 441 -0.62 -40.15 -4.22
C GLY A 441 0.58 -39.47 -4.88
N ARG A 442 1.75 -40.12 -4.82
CA ARG A 442 2.99 -39.63 -5.40
C ARG A 442 3.92 -40.80 -5.74
N PRO A 443 4.88 -40.61 -6.66
CA PRO A 443 5.91 -41.61 -6.91
C PRO A 443 6.80 -41.85 -5.69
N ALA A 444 7.36 -43.06 -5.61
CA ALA A 444 8.42 -43.38 -4.66
C ALA A 444 9.67 -42.54 -4.95
N ASP A 445 10.33 -42.05 -3.91
CA ASP A 445 11.68 -41.49 -4.04
C ASP A 445 12.70 -42.60 -4.36
N ASP A 446 13.82 -42.22 -4.97
CA ASP A 446 14.85 -43.17 -5.43
C ASP A 446 15.40 -44.05 -4.30
N ALA A 447 15.55 -43.50 -3.09
CA ALA A 447 16.10 -44.24 -1.95
C ALA A 447 15.09 -45.27 -1.41
N GLY A 448 13.84 -44.86 -1.19
CA GLY A 448 12.75 -45.73 -0.76
C GLY A 448 12.49 -46.85 -1.77
N LYS A 449 12.42 -46.52 -3.06
CA LYS A 449 12.26 -47.51 -4.14
C LYS A 449 13.39 -48.53 -4.15
N SER A 450 14.64 -48.07 -4.06
CA SER A 450 15.83 -48.94 -4.01
C SER A 450 15.84 -49.87 -2.80
N TYR A 451 15.44 -49.36 -1.63
CA TYR A 451 15.29 -50.15 -0.41
C TYR A 451 14.29 -51.29 -0.60
N TRP A 452 13.07 -50.99 -1.05
CA TRP A 452 12.02 -52.00 -1.22
C TRP A 452 12.37 -53.04 -2.29
N LEU A 453 12.96 -52.61 -3.41
CA LEU A 453 13.46 -53.54 -4.43
C LEU A 453 14.46 -54.52 -3.84
N THR A 454 15.41 -54.03 -3.05
CA THR A 454 16.44 -54.86 -2.42
C THR A 454 15.86 -55.87 -1.45
N GLU A 455 14.89 -55.46 -0.61
CA GLU A 455 14.24 -56.36 0.36
C GLU A 455 13.38 -57.45 -0.30
N LEU A 456 12.61 -57.08 -1.33
CA LEU A 456 11.75 -58.01 -2.08
C LEU A 456 12.57 -59.00 -2.92
N GLN A 457 13.61 -58.53 -3.63
CA GLN A 457 14.48 -59.40 -4.45
C GLN A 457 15.28 -60.38 -3.61
N ALA A 458 15.70 -59.96 -2.41
CA ALA A 458 16.38 -60.83 -1.46
C ALA A 458 15.44 -61.81 -0.74
N GLY A 459 14.12 -61.69 -0.91
CA GLY A 459 13.11 -62.51 -0.24
C GLY A 459 13.05 -62.29 1.28
N ARG A 460 13.61 -61.18 1.78
CA ARG A 460 13.61 -60.84 3.21
C ARG A 460 12.25 -60.30 3.66
N VAL A 461 11.57 -59.57 2.77
CA VAL A 461 10.21 -59.07 2.95
C VAL A 461 9.36 -59.60 1.80
N PRO A 462 8.26 -60.34 2.07
CA PRO A 462 7.32 -60.73 1.04
C PRO A 462 6.37 -59.57 0.67
N ARG A 463 5.75 -59.65 -0.53
CA ARG A 463 4.87 -58.60 -1.07
C ARG A 463 3.76 -58.17 -0.11
N ASN A 464 3.09 -59.13 0.53
CA ASN A 464 2.04 -58.88 1.51
C ASN A 464 2.53 -58.11 2.74
N ALA A 465 3.73 -58.42 3.25
CA ALA A 465 4.31 -57.72 4.38
C ALA A 465 4.74 -56.28 4.02
N MET A 466 5.22 -56.06 2.80
CA MET A 466 5.56 -54.72 2.31
C MET A 466 4.33 -53.79 2.30
N ILE A 467 3.17 -54.25 1.81
CA ILE A 467 1.95 -53.44 1.79
C ILE A 467 1.59 -52.96 3.19
N ILE A 468 1.59 -53.88 4.16
CA ILE A 468 1.28 -53.54 5.56
C ILE A 468 2.33 -52.59 6.13
N ALA A 469 3.61 -52.78 5.81
CA ALA A 469 4.68 -51.89 6.25
C ALA A 469 4.56 -50.47 5.68
N LEU A 470 4.15 -50.31 4.42
CA LEU A 470 3.90 -49.00 3.82
C LEU A 470 2.70 -48.30 4.46
N ILE A 471 1.60 -49.02 4.67
CA ILE A 471 0.40 -48.47 5.32
C ILE A 471 0.74 -48.01 6.74
N GLU A 472 1.29 -48.89 7.58
CA GLU A 472 1.64 -48.52 8.97
C GLU A 472 2.74 -47.46 9.04
N GLY A 473 3.73 -47.53 8.14
CA GLY A 473 4.78 -46.52 8.04
C GLY A 473 4.22 -45.14 7.69
N GLY A 474 3.22 -45.07 6.79
CA GLY A 474 2.53 -43.83 6.47
C GLY A 474 1.82 -43.24 7.69
N TRP A 475 1.01 -44.03 8.38
CA TRP A 475 0.28 -43.56 9.56
C TRP A 475 1.15 -43.15 10.74
N ALA A 476 2.35 -43.74 10.86
CA ALA A 476 3.31 -43.40 11.90
C ALA A 476 4.25 -42.24 11.53
N ASN A 477 4.20 -41.74 10.29
CA ASN A 477 5.10 -40.72 9.79
C ASN A 477 4.45 -39.33 9.80
N GLU A 478 4.98 -38.43 10.63
CA GLU A 478 4.53 -37.03 10.73
C GLU A 478 4.68 -36.27 9.40
N ASP A 479 5.65 -36.63 8.57
CA ASP A 479 5.86 -36.00 7.25
C ASP A 479 4.86 -36.47 6.19
N ALA A 480 4.16 -37.59 6.43
CA ALA A 480 3.19 -38.18 5.50
C ALA A 480 1.74 -37.77 5.82
N VAL A 481 1.53 -36.81 6.72
CA VAL A 481 0.19 -36.44 7.21
C VAL A 481 -0.78 -36.11 6.07
N THR A 482 -0.38 -35.29 5.09
CA THR A 482 -1.22 -34.94 3.92
C THR A 482 -1.55 -36.16 3.06
N ASP A 483 -0.53 -36.98 2.76
CA ASP A 483 -0.67 -38.22 1.99
C ASP A 483 -1.70 -39.15 2.65
N MET A 484 -1.63 -39.28 3.97
CA MET A 484 -2.48 -40.18 4.74
C MET A 484 -3.88 -39.63 4.98
N VAL A 485 -4.11 -38.31 4.95
CA VAL A 485 -5.47 -37.74 4.92
C VAL A 485 -6.15 -38.11 3.61
N ARG A 486 -5.44 -37.97 2.49
CA ARG A 486 -5.96 -38.42 1.21
C ARG A 486 -6.32 -39.90 1.26
N PHE A 487 -5.41 -40.74 1.78
CA PHE A 487 -5.67 -42.17 1.92
C PHE A 487 -6.88 -42.46 2.82
N ARG A 488 -7.01 -41.75 3.96
CA ARG A 488 -8.18 -41.80 4.85
C ARG A 488 -9.48 -41.57 4.10
N TYR A 489 -9.56 -40.47 3.35
CA TYR A 489 -10.77 -40.10 2.64
C TYR A 489 -11.12 -41.09 1.53
N ARG A 490 -10.10 -41.68 0.86
CA ARG A 490 -10.33 -42.77 -0.09
C ARG A 490 -10.91 -44.01 0.58
N VAL A 491 -10.48 -44.34 1.80
CA VAL A 491 -11.05 -45.44 2.61
C VAL A 491 -12.49 -45.13 3.03
N GLU A 492 -12.78 -43.91 3.51
CA GLU A 492 -14.14 -43.47 3.87
C GLU A 492 -15.09 -43.56 2.67
N VAL A 493 -14.67 -43.08 1.48
CA VAL A 493 -15.43 -43.24 0.22
C VAL A 493 -15.61 -44.71 -0.14
N GLY A 494 -14.58 -45.54 0.08
CA GLY A 494 -14.65 -46.98 -0.21
C GLY A 494 -15.66 -47.72 0.65
N LEU A 495 -15.76 -47.38 1.94
CA LEU A 495 -16.76 -47.95 2.85
C LEU A 495 -18.17 -47.48 2.48
N ALA A 496 -18.36 -46.17 2.22
CA ALA A 496 -19.64 -45.65 1.75
C ALA A 496 -20.10 -46.28 0.42
N PHE A 497 -19.14 -46.59 -0.46
CA PHE A 497 -19.42 -47.29 -1.72
C PHE A 497 -19.86 -48.73 -1.50
N ALA A 498 -19.27 -49.45 -0.53
CA ALA A 498 -19.71 -50.78 -0.15
C ALA A 498 -21.12 -50.76 0.46
N ASP A 499 -21.41 -49.82 1.36
CA ASP A 499 -22.75 -49.67 1.96
C ASP A 499 -23.83 -49.41 0.89
N ALA A 500 -23.54 -48.52 -0.07
CA ALA A 500 -24.46 -48.22 -1.16
C ALA A 500 -24.74 -49.43 -2.08
N GLN A 501 -23.82 -50.40 -2.16
CA GLN A 501 -24.05 -51.67 -2.84
C GLN A 501 -25.04 -52.56 -2.07
N VAL A 502 -24.94 -52.59 -0.73
CA VAL A 502 -25.89 -53.31 0.15
C VAL A 502 -27.30 -52.77 -0.02
N GLU A 503 -27.45 -51.44 0.02
CA GLU A 503 -28.75 -50.78 -0.13
C GLU A 503 -29.43 -51.10 -1.47
N ARG A 504 -28.63 -51.29 -2.52
CA ARG A 504 -29.10 -51.68 -3.87
C ARG A 504 -29.24 -53.18 -4.06
N GLY A 505 -28.82 -54.00 -3.10
CA GLY A 505 -28.83 -55.46 -3.22
C GLY A 505 -27.86 -55.99 -4.28
N ILE A 506 -26.76 -55.28 -4.54
CA ILE A 506 -25.73 -55.71 -5.49
C ILE A 506 -24.93 -56.86 -4.86
N VAL A 507 -24.86 -58.00 -5.56
CA VAL A 507 -24.07 -59.17 -5.15
C VAL A 507 -23.03 -59.47 -6.23
N TYR A 508 -21.76 -59.26 -5.92
CA TYR A 508 -20.68 -59.28 -6.90
C TYR A 508 -20.57 -60.62 -7.66
N SER A 509 -20.75 -61.74 -6.97
CA SER A 509 -20.70 -63.09 -7.55
C SER A 509 -21.84 -63.38 -8.52
N GLN A 510 -22.92 -62.59 -8.49
CA GLN A 510 -24.10 -62.73 -9.36
C GLN A 510 -24.02 -61.84 -10.60
N LEU A 511 -23.12 -60.85 -10.60
CA LEU A 511 -22.87 -59.99 -11.74
C LEU A 511 -22.17 -60.76 -12.86
N SER A 512 -22.45 -60.38 -14.11
CA SER A 512 -21.68 -60.80 -15.27
C SER A 512 -20.24 -60.26 -15.20
N THR A 513 -19.32 -60.88 -15.96
CA THR A 513 -17.92 -60.42 -16.01
C THR A 513 -17.79 -58.94 -16.46
N ALA A 514 -18.71 -58.47 -17.31
CA ALA A 514 -18.75 -57.08 -17.74
C ALA A 514 -19.16 -56.15 -16.59
N GLU A 515 -20.23 -56.49 -15.87
CA GLU A 515 -20.71 -55.74 -14.70
C GLU A 515 -19.69 -55.75 -13.56
N GLN A 516 -19.04 -56.88 -13.29
CA GLN A 516 -17.93 -56.94 -12.32
C GLN A 516 -16.79 -55.98 -12.70
N SER A 517 -16.44 -55.92 -13.98
CA SER A 517 -15.40 -55.00 -14.47
C SER A 517 -15.84 -53.54 -14.36
N MET A 518 -17.12 -53.26 -14.60
CA MET A 518 -17.72 -51.95 -14.46
C MET A 518 -17.78 -51.48 -13.00
N LEU A 519 -18.19 -52.35 -12.06
CA LEU A 519 -18.20 -52.03 -10.64
C LEU A 519 -16.79 -51.67 -10.13
N ARG A 520 -15.76 -52.42 -10.54
CA ARG A 520 -14.35 -52.08 -10.23
C ARG A 520 -13.91 -50.75 -10.85
N GLN A 521 -14.42 -50.42 -12.05
CA GLN A 521 -14.12 -49.14 -12.69
C GLN A 521 -14.78 -47.98 -11.95
N ILE A 522 -16.05 -48.13 -11.57
CA ILE A 522 -16.76 -47.17 -10.71
C ILE A 522 -15.97 -46.94 -9.41
N GLY A 523 -15.53 -48.02 -8.75
CA GLY A 523 -14.72 -47.94 -7.55
C GLY A 523 -13.36 -47.24 -7.74
N ARG A 524 -12.78 -47.26 -8.95
CA ARG A 524 -11.59 -46.45 -9.30
C ARG A 524 -11.95 -44.99 -9.44
N ASP A 525 -12.98 -44.72 -10.23
CA ASP A 525 -13.38 -43.36 -10.61
C ASP A 525 -13.80 -42.55 -9.37
N LEU A 526 -14.53 -43.18 -8.44
CA LEU A 526 -14.95 -42.55 -7.18
C LEU A 526 -13.77 -42.07 -6.33
N ILE A 527 -12.69 -42.84 -6.25
CA ILE A 527 -11.55 -42.51 -5.39
C ILE A 527 -10.43 -41.77 -6.12
N ALA A 528 -10.54 -41.56 -7.43
CA ALA A 528 -9.50 -40.94 -8.24
C ALA A 528 -9.35 -39.43 -7.95
N GLY A 529 -10.47 -38.74 -7.76
CA GLY A 529 -10.51 -37.30 -7.48
C GLY A 529 -10.37 -36.92 -6.00
N VAL A 530 -10.30 -37.90 -5.10
CA VAL A 530 -10.24 -37.65 -3.66
C VAL A 530 -8.83 -37.18 -3.28
N THR A 531 -8.76 -35.99 -2.66
CA THR A 531 -7.52 -35.34 -2.20
C THR A 531 -7.47 -35.30 -0.67
N ALA A 532 -6.56 -34.51 -0.09
CA ALA A 532 -6.55 -34.24 1.35
C ALA A 532 -7.60 -33.19 1.79
N GLU A 533 -8.39 -32.65 0.85
CA GLU A 533 -9.47 -31.71 1.12
C GLU A 533 -10.79 -32.45 1.38
N MET A 534 -11.43 -32.13 2.51
CA MET A 534 -12.66 -32.80 2.96
C MET A 534 -13.80 -32.68 1.93
N ALA A 535 -13.90 -31.55 1.23
CA ALA A 535 -14.93 -31.33 0.22
C ALA A 535 -14.87 -32.37 -0.93
N THR A 536 -13.67 -32.79 -1.34
CA THR A 536 -13.51 -33.79 -2.42
C THR A 536 -14.02 -35.17 -2.01
N ARG A 537 -13.87 -35.53 -0.73
CA ARG A 537 -14.46 -36.74 -0.15
C ARG A 537 -15.99 -36.66 -0.17
N ASP A 538 -16.55 -35.55 0.32
CA ASP A 538 -17.99 -35.38 0.43
C ASP A 538 -18.66 -35.38 -0.95
N GLU A 539 -18.03 -34.74 -1.93
CA GLU A 539 -18.44 -34.78 -3.33
C GLU A 539 -18.43 -36.23 -3.87
N ALA A 540 -17.33 -36.97 -3.66
CA ALA A 540 -17.22 -38.37 -4.08
C ALA A 540 -18.33 -39.23 -3.45
N ILE A 541 -18.57 -39.13 -2.14
CA ILE A 541 -19.64 -39.84 -1.44
C ILE A 541 -21.01 -39.50 -2.04
N SER A 542 -21.30 -38.21 -2.27
CA SER A 542 -22.57 -37.76 -2.85
C SER A 542 -22.83 -38.31 -4.26
N SER A 543 -21.75 -38.57 -5.02
CA SER A 543 -21.83 -39.06 -6.40
C SER A 543 -22.08 -40.56 -6.50
N ILE A 544 -21.84 -41.35 -5.43
CA ILE A 544 -21.91 -42.83 -5.43
C ILE A 544 -23.19 -43.35 -6.07
N SER A 545 -24.33 -42.75 -5.71
CA SER A 545 -25.63 -43.18 -6.22
C SER A 545 -25.69 -43.09 -7.75
N GLY A 546 -25.28 -41.97 -8.33
CA GLY A 546 -25.32 -41.77 -9.78
C GLY A 546 -24.33 -42.65 -10.55
N PHE A 547 -23.23 -43.04 -9.92
CA PHE A 547 -22.32 -44.03 -10.50
C PHE A 547 -22.93 -45.43 -10.51
N LEU A 548 -23.54 -45.86 -9.41
CA LEU A 548 -24.14 -47.19 -9.29
C LEU A 548 -25.39 -47.37 -10.16
N ASP A 549 -26.10 -46.30 -10.52
CA ASP A 549 -27.25 -46.37 -11.45
C ASP A 549 -26.86 -46.76 -12.88
N GLN A 550 -25.57 -46.82 -13.20
CA GLN A 550 -25.04 -47.28 -14.48
C GLN A 550 -24.88 -48.80 -14.54
N LEU A 551 -24.89 -49.47 -13.38
CA LEU A 551 -24.78 -50.92 -13.20
C LEU A 551 -26.18 -51.55 -13.19
#